data_AF-A0A7W6HEB0-F1
#
_entry.id   AF-A0A7W6HEB0-F1
#
_cell.length_a   1.000
_cell.length_b   1.000
_cell.length_c   1.000
_cell.angle_alpha   90.00
_cell.angle_beta   90.00
_cell.angle_gamma   90.00
#
_symmetry.space_group_name_H-M   'P 1'
#
loop_
_entity.id
_entity.type
_entity.pdbx_description
1 polymer ?
#
loop_
_entity_poly.entity_id
_entity_poly.type
_entity_poly.pdbx_seq_one_letter_code
_entity_poly.pdbx_strand_id
1 'polypeptide(L)'
;MNRLLGAVAIIVATTAAASADDFKPLQGRSIELGGLNGVAYYTVADDGYDVVATLVGSAGSPVRVSTRLSDGQSLTLMVPESVGNAPQAVDISRDGTTVRIAPSAVAMN
;
A
#
# COMPACT_ATOMS: atom_id res chain seq x y z
N MET A 1 33.77 -28.12 39.83
CA MET A 1 34.04 -26.98 38.92
C MET A 1 32.78 -26.61 38.15
N ASN A 2 32.30 -25.41 38.44
CA ASN A 2 31.52 -24.40 37.69
C ASN A 2 30.45 -24.86 36.67
N ARG A 3 29.17 -24.67 37.05
CA ARG A 3 28.02 -24.62 36.14
C ARG A 3 27.81 -23.18 35.68
N LEU A 4 27.96 -22.92 34.37
CA LEU A 4 27.67 -21.63 33.75
C LEU A 4 26.16 -21.51 33.48
N LEU A 5 25.50 -20.53 34.12
CA LEU A 5 24.12 -20.15 33.79
C LEU A 5 24.17 -19.12 32.66
N GLY A 6 23.63 -19.47 31.49
CA GLY A 6 23.44 -18.53 30.38
C GLY A 6 22.10 -17.80 30.51
N ALA A 7 22.13 -16.47 30.59
CA ALA A 7 20.93 -15.64 30.56
C ALA A 7 20.47 -15.45 29.10
N VAL A 8 19.23 -15.80 28.79
CA VAL A 8 18.60 -15.55 27.49
C VAL A 8 17.88 -14.20 27.56
N ALA A 9 18.36 -13.22 26.79
CA ALA A 9 17.66 -11.96 26.60
C ALA A 9 16.61 -12.11 25.48
N ILE A 10 15.33 -11.96 25.82
CA ILE A 10 14.23 -11.91 24.85
C ILE A 10 14.08 -10.46 24.39
N ILE A 11 14.47 -10.19 23.14
CA ILE A 11 14.20 -8.90 22.50
C ILE A 11 12.80 -8.96 21.92
N VAL A 12 11.85 -8.23 22.53
CA VAL A 12 10.52 -8.02 21.96
C VAL A 12 10.63 -6.91 20.93
N ALA A 13 10.68 -7.27 19.65
CA ALA A 13 10.55 -6.31 18.57
C ALA A 13 9.07 -5.88 18.51
N THR A 14 8.79 -4.64 18.91
CA THR A 14 7.48 -4.02 18.69
C THR A 14 7.40 -3.61 17.22
N THR A 15 6.71 -4.41 16.41
CA THR A 15 6.32 -3.98 15.08
C THR A 15 5.26 -2.89 15.26
N ALA A 16 5.65 -1.63 15.03
CA ALA A 16 4.66 -0.57 14.86
C ALA A 16 3.83 -0.94 13.63
N ALA A 17 2.66 -1.53 13.85
CA ALA A 17 1.68 -1.71 12.80
C ALA A 17 1.32 -0.30 12.32
N ALA A 18 1.80 0.07 11.14
CA ALA A 18 1.30 1.25 10.46
C ALA A 18 -0.20 1.02 10.25
N SER A 19 -1.03 1.65 11.08
CA SER A 19 -2.47 1.71 10.91
C SER A 19 -2.71 2.44 9.60
N ALA A 20 -2.82 1.69 8.52
CA ALA A 20 -3.34 2.22 7.28
C ALA A 20 -4.81 2.53 7.57
N ASP A 21 -5.11 3.83 7.76
CA ASP A 21 -6.46 4.28 8.05
C ASP A 21 -7.40 3.75 6.98
N ASP A 22 -8.26 2.83 7.39
CA ASP A 22 -9.39 2.39 6.62
C ASP A 22 -10.25 3.60 6.20
N PHE A 23 -10.70 3.63 4.96
CA PHE A 23 -11.54 4.73 4.46
C PHE A 23 -12.83 4.22 3.85
N LYS A 24 -13.86 5.06 3.89
CA LYS A 24 -15.22 4.70 3.48
C LYS A 24 -15.36 4.73 1.95
N PRO A 25 -16.38 4.05 1.39
CA PRO A 25 -16.71 4.20 -0.03
C PRO A 25 -16.93 5.68 -0.38
N LEU A 26 -16.51 6.09 -1.58
CA LEU A 26 -16.54 7.46 -2.11
C LEU A 26 -15.69 8.48 -1.31
N GLN A 27 -15.01 8.08 -0.24
CA GLN A 27 -14.04 8.93 0.44
C GLN A 27 -12.72 8.91 -0.34
N GLY A 28 -12.27 10.08 -0.79
CA GLY A 28 -10.96 10.22 -1.41
C GLY A 28 -9.83 10.08 -0.39
N ARG A 29 -8.76 9.38 -0.76
CA ARG A 29 -7.51 9.29 0.00
C ARG A 29 -6.34 9.71 -0.85
N SER A 30 -5.52 10.61 -0.30
CA SER A 30 -4.31 11.06 -0.96
C SER A 30 -3.31 9.92 -1.12
N ILE A 31 -2.62 9.92 -2.25
CA ILE A 31 -1.50 9.03 -2.56
C ILE A 31 -0.33 9.90 -3.00
N GLU A 32 0.84 9.61 -2.44
CA GLU A 32 2.13 10.13 -2.90
C GLU A 32 2.97 8.95 -3.42
N LEU A 33 3.46 9.05 -4.65
CA LEU A 33 4.19 7.95 -5.30
C LEU A 33 5.19 8.50 -6.33
N GLY A 34 6.50 8.41 -6.09
CA GLY A 34 7.50 8.75 -7.11
C GLY A 34 7.43 10.21 -7.59
N GLY A 35 7.09 11.15 -6.69
CA GLY A 35 6.86 12.55 -7.06
C GLY A 35 5.52 12.84 -7.74
N LEU A 36 4.69 11.82 -7.95
CA LEU A 36 3.28 11.98 -8.33
C LEU A 36 2.44 12.19 -7.07
N ASN A 37 1.47 13.09 -7.18
CA ASN A 37 0.44 13.29 -6.19
C ASN A 37 -0.89 12.82 -6.77
N GLY A 38 -1.76 12.26 -5.94
CA GLY A 38 -3.03 11.76 -6.43
C GLY A 38 -4.04 11.50 -5.35
N VAL A 39 -5.19 11.02 -5.80
CA VAL A 39 -6.29 10.58 -4.95
C VAL A 39 -6.76 9.22 -5.45
N ALA A 40 -6.97 8.30 -4.51
CA ALA A 40 -7.74 7.09 -4.75
C ALA A 40 -9.08 7.13 -4.02
N TYR A 41 -10.08 6.52 -4.63
CA TYR A 41 -11.36 6.24 -4.00
C TYR A 41 -11.86 4.88 -4.47
N TYR A 42 -12.90 4.37 -3.81
CA TYR A 42 -13.59 3.18 -4.29
C TYR A 42 -15.10 3.31 -4.18
N THR A 43 -15.81 2.51 -4.97
CA THR A 43 -17.25 2.28 -4.86
C THR A 43 -17.53 0.81 -4.64
N VAL A 44 -18.66 0.52 -3.99
CA VAL A 44 -19.16 -0.86 -3.85
C VAL A 44 -19.91 -1.23 -5.14
N ALA A 45 -19.49 -2.31 -5.78
CA ALA A 45 -20.17 -2.95 -6.91
C ALA A 45 -20.70 -4.33 -6.50
N ASP A 46 -21.51 -4.95 -7.35
CA ASP A 46 -22.21 -6.21 -7.03
C ASP A 46 -21.26 -7.38 -6.73
N ASP A 47 -20.11 -7.42 -7.39
CA ASP A 47 -19.12 -8.50 -7.36
C ASP A 47 -17.75 -8.07 -6.81
N GLY A 48 -17.61 -6.83 -6.33
CA GLY A 48 -16.30 -6.30 -6.01
C GLY A 48 -16.32 -4.84 -5.58
N TYR A 49 -15.14 -4.31 -5.26
CA TYR A 49 -14.96 -2.87 -5.05
C TYR A 49 -14.25 -2.28 -6.24
N ASP A 50 -14.89 -1.31 -6.90
CA ASP A 50 -14.30 -0.58 -8.01
C ASP A 50 -13.38 0.49 -7.44
N VAL A 51 -12.08 0.24 -7.54
CA VAL A 51 -11.02 1.13 -7.07
C VAL A 51 -10.57 2.00 -8.24
N VAL A 52 -10.47 3.30 -8.00
CA VAL A 52 -9.94 4.27 -8.96
C VAL A 52 -8.86 5.08 -8.29
N ALA A 53 -7.68 5.12 -8.90
CA ALA A 53 -6.58 6.00 -8.51
C ALA A 53 -6.29 6.98 -9.66
N THR A 54 -6.19 8.26 -9.33
CA THR A 54 -5.79 9.30 -10.30
C THR A 54 -4.53 9.98 -9.78
N LEU A 55 -3.46 9.92 -10.57
CA LEU A 55 -2.13 10.43 -10.24
C LEU A 55 -1.74 11.53 -11.22
N VAL A 56 -1.04 12.55 -10.74
CA VAL A 56 -0.55 13.66 -11.55
C VAL A 56 0.83 14.12 -11.06
N GLY A 57 1.74 14.37 -11.99
CA GLY A 57 3.03 14.99 -11.72
C GLY A 57 2.97 16.50 -11.97
N SER A 58 4.01 17.24 -11.56
CA SER A 58 4.04 18.71 -11.52
C SER A 58 3.72 19.42 -12.84
N ALA A 59 3.96 18.78 -13.99
CA ALA A 59 3.73 19.35 -15.33
C ALA A 59 3.09 18.35 -16.31
N GLY A 60 2.47 17.28 -15.80
CA GLY A 60 1.97 16.16 -16.60
C GLY A 60 0.44 16.11 -16.72
N SER A 61 -0.04 15.41 -17.76
CA SER A 61 -1.45 15.00 -17.83
C SER A 61 -1.75 13.98 -16.74
N PRO A 62 -2.91 14.06 -16.07
CA PRO A 62 -3.30 13.05 -15.09
C PRO A 62 -3.42 11.66 -15.72
N VAL A 63 -2.96 10.65 -14.98
CA VAL A 63 -3.14 9.23 -15.32
C VAL A 63 -4.16 8.64 -14.35
N ARG A 64 -5.18 7.98 -14.90
CA ARG A 64 -6.20 7.26 -14.12
C ARG A 64 -6.05 5.77 -14.34
N VAL A 65 -5.95 5.03 -13.24
CA VAL A 65 -5.98 3.57 -13.21
C VAL A 65 -7.25 3.15 -12.47
N SER A 66 -7.96 2.18 -13.03
CA SER A 66 -9.17 1.61 -12.41
C SER A 66 -9.13 0.10 -12.49
N THR A 67 -9.55 -0.54 -11.41
CA THR A 67 -9.71 -2.00 -11.35
C THR A 67 -10.83 -2.37 -10.38
N ARG A 68 -11.33 -3.59 -10.51
CA ARG A 68 -12.24 -4.19 -9.54
C ARG A 68 -11.46 -5.14 -8.63
N LEU A 69 -11.58 -4.96 -7.32
CA LEU A 69 -11.01 -5.85 -6.32
C LEU A 69 -12.09 -6.74 -5.70
N SER A 70 -11.96 -8.05 -5.91
CA SER A 70 -12.60 -9.06 -5.08
C SER A 70 -11.96 -9.09 -3.69
N ASP A 71 -12.59 -9.78 -2.76
CA ASP A 71 -12.05 -9.94 -1.41
C ASP A 71 -10.66 -10.60 -1.43
N GLY A 72 -9.73 -10.07 -0.63
CA GLY A 72 -8.32 -10.49 -0.57
C GLY A 72 -7.45 -10.08 -1.75
N GLN A 73 -7.99 -9.39 -2.77
CA GLN A 73 -7.19 -8.90 -3.90
C GLN A 73 -6.54 -7.55 -3.61
N SER A 74 -5.47 -7.28 -4.37
CA SER A 74 -4.74 -6.02 -4.30
C SER A 74 -4.33 -5.54 -5.69
N LEU A 75 -4.09 -4.23 -5.75
CA LEU A 75 -3.47 -3.51 -6.87
C LEU A 75 -2.21 -2.84 -6.34
N THR A 76 -1.08 -3.13 -6.97
CA THR A 76 0.17 -2.40 -6.74
C THR A 76 0.37 -1.37 -7.84
N LEU A 77 0.57 -0.11 -7.46
CA LEU A 77 1.00 0.96 -8.37
C LEU A 77 2.46 1.26 -8.09
N MET A 78 3.27 1.33 -9.15
CA MET A 78 4.71 1.53 -9.03
C MET A 78 5.21 2.60 -9.98
N VAL A 79 6.18 3.38 -9.51
CA VAL A 79 6.97 4.28 -10.35
C VAL A 79 8.40 3.72 -10.41
N PRO A 80 8.96 3.54 -11.62
CA PRO A 80 10.34 3.09 -11.77
C PRO A 80 11.31 4.02 -11.08
N GLU A 81 12.39 3.46 -10.55
CA GLU A 81 13.54 4.19 -10.04
C GLU A 81 14.75 4.00 -10.95
N SER A 82 15.84 4.70 -10.63
CA SER A 82 17.12 4.49 -11.33
C SER A 82 17.54 3.02 -11.29
N VAL A 83 18.09 2.53 -12.41
CA VAL A 83 18.52 1.13 -12.57
C VAL A 83 19.33 0.66 -11.35
N GLY A 84 18.92 -0.46 -10.76
CA GLY A 84 19.55 -1.03 -9.57
C GLY A 84 18.93 -0.59 -8.23
N ASN A 85 17.93 0.30 -8.24
CA ASN A 85 17.17 0.67 -7.04
C ASN A 85 15.74 0.11 -7.09
N ALA A 86 15.19 -0.23 -5.92
CA ALA A 86 13.81 -0.69 -5.81
C ALA A 86 12.84 0.42 -6.25
N PRO A 87 11.77 0.08 -6.99
CA PRO A 87 10.77 1.06 -7.38
C PRO A 87 10.05 1.61 -6.14
N GLN A 88 9.55 2.83 -6.23
CA GLN A 88 8.57 3.30 -5.26
C GLN A 88 7.21 2.69 -5.59
N ALA A 89 6.53 2.18 -4.58
CA ALA A 89 5.34 1.39 -4.77
C ALA A 89 4.31 1.63 -3.66
N VAL A 90 3.03 1.60 -4.03
CA VAL A 90 1.90 1.64 -3.10
C VAL A 90 0.96 0.48 -3.42
N ASP A 91 0.51 -0.20 -2.37
CA ASP A 91 -0.50 -1.26 -2.46
C ASP A 91 -1.85 -0.71 -2.04
N ILE A 92 -2.86 -1.04 -2.85
CA ILE A 92 -4.26 -0.83 -2.56
C ILE A 92 -4.92 -2.21 -2.46
N SER A 93 -5.32 -2.60 -1.26
CA SER A 93 -5.84 -3.94 -0.98
C SER A 93 -7.25 -3.88 -0.42
N ARG A 94 -8.08 -4.86 -0.79
CA ARG A 94 -9.36 -5.10 -0.13
C ARG A 94 -9.22 -6.17 0.94
N ASP A 95 -9.66 -5.85 2.15
CA ASP A 95 -9.78 -6.77 3.28
C ASP A 95 -11.24 -6.77 3.76
N GLY A 96 -11.99 -7.78 3.33
CA GLY A 96 -13.42 -7.95 3.59
C GLY A 96 -14.25 -6.78 3.07
N THR A 97 -14.60 -5.88 3.98
CA THR A 97 -15.48 -4.72 3.72
C THR A 97 -14.72 -3.41 3.55
N THR A 98 -13.39 -3.45 3.60
CA THR A 98 -12.58 -2.24 3.68
C THR A 98 -11.49 -2.22 2.64
N VAL A 99 -11.14 -1.01 2.18
CA VAL A 99 -9.99 -0.78 1.30
C VAL A 99 -8.91 -0.08 2.11
N ARG A 100 -7.70 -0.60 1.95
CA ARG A 100 -6.50 -0.13 2.64
C ARG A 100 -5.47 0.33 1.61
N ILE A 101 -4.78 1.42 1.91
CA ILE A 101 -3.65 1.93 1.11
C ILE A 101 -2.41 1.91 1.98
N ALA A 102 -1.35 1.27 1.53
CA ALA A 102 -0.09 1.18 2.27
C ALA A 102 1.12 1.26 1.33
N PRO A 103 2.28 1.76 1.80
CA PRO A 103 3.53 1.57 1.08
C PRO A 103 3.73 0.08 0.78
N SER A 104 4.11 -0.24 -0.46
CA SER A 104 4.34 -1.63 -0.84
C SER A 104 5.77 -2.03 -0.49
N ALA A 105 5.93 -3.26 0.01
CA ALA A 105 7.23 -3.85 0.34
C ALA A 105 7.84 -4.62 -0.85
N VAL A 106 7.31 -4.45 -2.08
CA VAL A 106 7.78 -5.17 -3.26
C VAL A 106 9.29 -4.99 -3.43
N ALA A 107 10.03 -6.08 -3.26
CA ALA A 107 11.45 -6.17 -3.54
C ALA A 107 11.67 -6.40 -5.06
N MET A 108 12.84 -6.00 -5.56
CA MET A 108 13.22 -6.23 -6.96
C MET A 108 13.16 -7.74 -7.28
N ASN A 109 12.39 -8.12 -8.32
CA ASN A 109 12.39 -9.46 -8.90
C ASN A 109 13.53 -9.63 -9.90
#